data_AF-A0AAD7W942-F1
#
_entry.id   AF-A0AAD7W942-F1
#
_cell.length_a   1.000
_cell.length_b   1.000
_cell.length_c   1.000
_cell.angle_alpha   90.00
_cell.angle_beta   90.00
_cell.angle_gamma   90.00
#
_symmetry.space_group_name_H-M   'P 1'
#
loop_
_entity.id
_entity.type
_entity.pdbx_description
1 polymer ?
#
loop_
_entity_poly.entity_id
_entity_poly.type
_entity_poly.pdbx_seq_one_letter_code
_entity_poly.pdbx_strand_id
1 'polypeptide(L)'
;MLDEELATQEREKTRKCELMNARTIAKSVAQQDATFDYTQDCKKQMNLEMASYIAAYREYKQKEQQLRAMEERRTAEYTLQANKDADRAYRDSQKLVVQRKREERMVMDNALHQQIAQKHVQEQLRMRDEAAFDQRHFKVLAQEDLEFQMYAKGVIDAAEDANRNTIPLQRGFRQGIGLGLGPISGGIRANYLVPGARHCQLPEYVNCTACDMGRLNRIAQEQSPRTRLGFTW
;
A
#
# COMPACT_ATOMS: atom_id res chain seq x y z
N MET A 1 -27.18 121.97 68.26
CA MET A 1 -25.88 122.46 67.75
C MET A 1 -24.74 121.56 68.19
N LEU A 2 -24.58 121.23 69.48
CA LEU A 2 -23.51 120.31 69.94
C LEU A 2 -23.73 118.82 69.59
N ASP A 3 -24.99 118.36 69.50
CA ASP A 3 -25.31 116.95 69.22
C ASP A 3 -25.11 116.55 67.74
N GLU A 4 -25.16 117.50 66.80
CA GLU A 4 -24.92 117.25 65.37
C GLU A 4 -23.42 117.16 65.04
N GLU A 5 -22.57 117.90 65.76
CA GLU A 5 -21.10 117.84 65.61
C GLU A 5 -20.52 116.54 66.18
N LEU A 6 -21.10 116.00 67.26
CA LEU A 6 -20.69 114.71 67.82
C LEU A 6 -21.09 113.55 66.88
N ALA A 7 -22.29 113.58 66.31
CA ALA A 7 -22.77 112.58 65.37
C ALA A 7 -22.00 112.57 64.03
N THR A 8 -21.53 113.73 63.57
CA THR A 8 -20.70 113.83 62.36
C THR A 8 -19.28 113.31 62.62
N GLN A 9 -18.68 113.59 63.78
CA GLN A 9 -17.39 112.99 64.17
C GLN A 9 -17.46 111.46 64.34
N GLU A 10 -18.56 110.92 64.88
CA GLU A 10 -18.74 109.46 64.99
C GLU A 10 -18.90 108.79 63.63
N ARG A 11 -19.65 109.40 62.70
CA ARG A 11 -19.78 108.91 61.31
C ARG A 11 -18.48 108.96 60.52
N GLU A 12 -17.64 109.97 60.75
CA GLU A 12 -16.32 110.04 60.14
C GLU A 12 -15.35 109.01 60.72
N LYS A 13 -15.42 108.73 62.03
CA LYS A 13 -14.66 107.67 62.68
C LYS A 13 -15.09 106.28 62.17
N THR A 14 -16.38 106.00 62.06
CA THR A 14 -16.88 104.72 61.50
C THR A 14 -16.46 104.57 60.05
N ARG A 15 -16.61 105.60 59.22
CA ARG A 15 -16.16 105.58 57.81
C ARG A 15 -14.65 105.36 57.68
N LYS A 16 -13.84 105.98 58.55
CA LYS A 16 -12.39 105.78 58.57
C LYS A 16 -12.00 104.36 59.02
N CYS A 17 -12.70 103.80 60.00
CA CYS A 17 -12.55 102.40 60.41
C CYS A 17 -12.96 101.42 59.30
N GLU A 18 -14.07 101.68 58.60
CA GLU A 18 -14.54 100.88 57.47
C GLU A 18 -13.54 100.90 56.30
N LEU A 19 -13.00 102.07 55.95
CA LEU A 19 -11.97 102.20 54.93
C LEU A 19 -10.66 101.50 55.32
N MET A 20 -10.27 101.55 56.60
CA MET A 20 -9.09 100.85 57.11
C MET A 20 -9.28 99.33 57.11
N ASN A 21 -10.47 98.86 57.49
CA ASN A 21 -10.85 97.45 57.43
C ASN A 21 -10.90 96.94 55.99
N ALA A 22 -11.54 97.68 55.08
CA ALA A 22 -11.59 97.35 53.66
C ALA A 22 -10.19 97.28 53.04
N ARG A 23 -9.28 98.18 53.41
CA ARG A 23 -7.88 98.14 52.96
C ARG A 23 -7.11 96.93 53.51
N THR A 24 -7.38 96.54 54.75
CA THR A 24 -6.77 95.35 55.35
C THR A 24 -7.27 94.08 54.70
N ILE A 25 -8.58 93.99 54.44
CA ILE A 25 -9.21 92.89 53.71
C ILE A 25 -8.67 92.80 52.27
N ALA A 26 -8.57 93.92 51.55
CA ALA A 26 -8.02 93.93 50.19
C ALA A 26 -6.56 93.47 50.15
N LYS A 27 -5.74 93.85 51.15
CA LYS A 27 -4.36 93.37 51.27
C LYS A 27 -4.29 91.87 51.60
N SER A 28 -5.13 91.37 52.49
CA SER A 28 -5.15 89.93 52.82
C SER A 28 -5.64 89.08 51.64
N VAL A 29 -6.63 89.57 50.88
CA VAL A 29 -7.11 88.91 49.65
C VAL A 29 -6.01 88.89 48.60
N ALA A 30 -5.35 90.03 48.34
CA ALA A 30 -4.25 90.09 47.37
C ALA A 30 -3.06 89.18 47.76
N GLN A 31 -2.77 89.02 49.06
CA GLN A 31 -1.75 88.09 49.54
C GLN A 31 -2.19 86.63 49.34
N GLN A 32 -3.45 86.30 49.62
CA GLN A 32 -3.99 84.95 49.40
C GLN A 32 -3.97 84.59 47.91
N ASP A 33 -4.41 85.50 47.04
CA ASP A 33 -4.42 85.31 45.59
C ASP A 33 -3.00 85.08 45.06
N ALA A 34 -2.02 85.90 45.50
CA ALA A 34 -0.62 85.72 45.10
C ALA A 34 -0.04 84.36 45.54
N THR A 35 -0.36 83.89 46.75
CA THR A 35 0.06 82.55 47.20
C THR A 35 -0.64 81.44 46.42
N PHE A 36 -1.91 81.62 46.07
CA PHE A 36 -2.67 80.66 45.29
C PHE A 36 -2.09 80.53 43.88
N ASP A 37 -1.84 81.64 43.20
CA ASP A 37 -1.24 81.67 41.86
C ASP A 37 0.14 81.01 41.84
N TYR A 38 0.99 81.33 42.81
CA TYR A 38 2.29 80.68 42.95
C TYR A 38 2.18 79.16 43.12
N THR A 39 1.27 78.68 43.97
CA THR A 39 1.06 77.24 44.16
C THR A 39 0.46 76.55 42.93
N GLN A 40 -0.42 77.24 42.20
CA GLN A 40 -0.98 76.77 40.94
C GLN A 40 0.11 76.59 39.89
N ASP A 41 1.00 77.57 39.76
CA ASP A 41 2.06 77.52 38.75
C ASP A 41 3.12 76.47 39.09
N CYS A 42 3.47 76.31 40.37
CA CYS A 42 4.34 75.22 40.82
C CYS A 42 3.72 73.84 40.51
N LYS A 43 2.42 73.65 40.78
CA LYS A 43 1.70 72.41 40.42
C LYS A 43 1.66 72.17 38.92
N LYS A 44 1.42 73.22 38.11
CA LYS A 44 1.43 73.10 36.65
C LYS A 44 2.79 72.69 36.13
N GLN A 45 3.88 73.25 36.65
CA GLN A 45 5.25 72.89 36.28
C GLN A 45 5.55 71.43 36.62
N MET A 46 5.26 71.01 37.85
CA MET A 46 5.44 69.62 38.28
C MET A 46 4.61 68.64 37.41
N ASN A 47 3.36 69.01 37.09
CA ASN A 47 2.50 68.20 36.22
C ASN A 47 3.04 68.13 34.79
N LEU A 48 3.60 69.23 34.27
CA LEU A 48 4.20 69.27 32.94
C LEU A 48 5.45 68.38 32.86
N GLU A 49 6.33 68.46 33.86
CA GLU A 49 7.50 67.60 33.98
C GLU A 49 7.10 66.12 34.08
N MET A 50 6.12 65.81 34.94
CA MET A 50 5.59 64.46 35.09
C MET A 50 4.99 63.94 33.76
N ALA A 51 4.23 64.77 33.05
CA ALA A 51 3.65 64.41 31.76
C ALA A 51 4.75 64.15 30.71
N SER A 52 5.80 64.97 30.69
CA SER A 52 6.95 64.79 29.79
C SER A 52 7.70 63.48 30.07
N TYR A 53 7.89 63.15 31.36
CA TYR A 53 8.52 61.90 31.78
C TYR A 53 7.69 60.68 31.40
N ILE A 54 6.37 60.73 31.62
CA ILE A 54 5.44 59.66 31.24
C ILE A 54 5.44 59.47 29.72
N ALA A 55 5.45 60.56 28.94
CA ALA A 55 5.54 60.48 27.48
C ALA A 55 6.84 59.81 27.03
N ALA A 56 7.99 60.26 27.54
CA ALA A 56 9.30 59.68 27.21
C ALA A 56 9.39 58.19 27.58
N TYR A 57 8.86 57.80 28.75
CA TYR A 57 8.84 56.40 29.16
C TYR A 57 7.96 55.52 28.26
N ARG A 58 6.79 56.03 27.84
CA ARG A 58 5.91 55.32 26.90
C ARG A 58 6.59 55.11 25.55
N GLU A 59 7.25 56.14 25.02
CA GLU A 59 8.01 56.03 23.77
C GLU A 59 9.16 55.03 23.88
N TYR A 60 9.91 55.06 24.98
CA TYR A 60 10.97 54.09 25.25
C TYR A 60 10.42 52.66 25.25
N LYS A 61 9.32 52.42 25.98
CA LYS A 61 8.70 51.09 26.04
C LYS A 61 8.16 50.63 24.69
N GLN A 62 7.59 51.54 23.91
CA GLN A 62 7.12 51.23 22.57
C GLN A 62 8.28 50.83 21.65
N LYS A 63 9.39 51.55 21.68
CA LYS A 63 10.61 51.21 20.91
C LYS A 63 11.18 49.86 21.35
N GLU A 64 11.26 49.62 22.65
CA GLU A 64 11.73 48.34 23.21
C GLU A 64 10.87 47.17 22.73
N GLN A 65 9.55 47.31 22.77
CA GLN A 65 8.62 46.28 22.28
C GLN A 65 8.76 46.04 20.77
N GLN A 66 8.94 47.11 19.98
CA GLN A 66 9.16 46.98 18.54
C GLN A 66 10.45 46.22 18.23
N LEU A 67 11.54 46.50 18.94
CA LEU A 67 12.80 45.77 18.76
C LEU A 67 12.64 44.29 19.09
N ARG A 68 12.02 43.96 20.24
CA ARG A 68 11.74 42.56 20.61
C ARG A 68 10.87 41.86 19.56
N ALA A 69 9.81 42.50 19.10
CA ALA A 69 8.94 41.93 18.07
C ALA A 69 9.67 41.70 16.74
N MET A 70 10.62 42.57 16.37
CA MET A 70 11.45 42.38 15.18
C MET A 70 12.42 41.21 15.35
N GLU A 71 13.03 41.06 16.53
CA GLU A 71 13.89 39.92 16.84
C GLU A 71 13.13 38.59 16.83
N GLU A 72 11.97 38.54 17.47
CA GLU A 72 11.06 37.38 17.46
C GLU A 72 10.62 37.00 16.05
N ARG A 73 10.31 37.98 15.20
CA ARG A 73 10.00 37.73 13.79
C ARG A 73 11.17 37.11 13.05
N ARG A 74 12.38 37.63 13.24
CA ARG A 74 13.60 37.10 12.59
C ARG A 74 13.89 35.66 13.04
N THR A 75 13.76 35.36 14.34
CA THR A 75 13.96 33.99 14.84
C THR A 75 12.87 33.04 14.35
N ALA A 76 11.61 33.50 14.28
CA ALA A 76 10.51 32.73 13.72
C ALA A 76 10.73 32.44 12.22
N GLU A 77 11.19 33.41 11.44
CA GLU A 77 11.53 33.22 10.03
C GLU A 77 12.67 32.23 9.85
N TYR A 78 13.73 32.34 10.65
CA TYR A 78 14.86 31.43 10.61
C TYR A 78 14.45 29.99 10.95
N THR A 79 13.68 29.80 12.03
CA THR A 79 13.20 28.46 12.41
C THR A 79 12.26 27.87 11.36
N LEU A 80 11.40 28.69 10.74
CA LEU A 80 10.55 28.27 9.64
C LEU A 80 11.35 27.85 8.40
N GLN A 81 12.43 28.55 8.06
CA GLN A 81 13.33 28.16 6.98
C GLN A 81 14.04 26.84 7.30
N ALA A 82 14.60 26.71 8.50
CA ALA A 82 15.26 25.48 8.94
C ALA A 82 14.30 24.27 8.90
N ASN A 83 13.05 24.44 9.32
CA ASN A 83 12.03 23.39 9.24
C ASN A 83 11.71 23.01 7.80
N LYS A 84 11.57 23.99 6.90
CA LYS A 84 11.36 23.72 5.46
C LYS A 84 12.52 22.94 4.85
N ASP A 85 13.74 23.22 5.26
CA ASP A 85 14.94 22.52 4.76
C ASP A 85 15.02 21.09 5.32
N ALA A 86 14.70 20.91 6.61
CA ALA A 86 14.59 19.60 7.24
C ALA A 86 13.51 18.74 6.55
N ASP A 87 12.34 19.31 6.25
CA ASP A 87 11.26 18.63 5.54
C ASP A 87 11.67 18.20 4.13
N ARG A 88 12.41 19.06 3.42
CA ARG A 88 12.96 18.73 2.10
C ARG A 88 13.93 17.56 2.17
N ALA A 89 14.90 17.62 3.08
CA ALA A 89 15.85 16.53 3.30
C ALA A 89 15.15 15.22 3.69
N TYR A 90 14.12 15.29 4.55
CA TYR A 90 13.33 14.14 4.93
C TYR A 90 12.61 13.53 3.72
N ARG A 91 11.93 14.33 2.90
CA ARG A 91 11.25 13.84 1.69
C ARG A 91 12.21 13.16 0.72
N ASP A 92 13.40 13.73 0.53
CA ASP A 92 14.39 13.15 -0.38
C ASP A 92 14.99 11.86 0.16
N SER A 93 15.24 11.77 1.48
CA SER A 93 15.62 10.51 2.11
C SER A 93 14.54 9.43 2.00
N GLN A 94 13.26 9.79 2.14
CA GLN A 94 12.14 8.86 1.93
C GLN A 94 12.09 8.35 0.49
N LYS A 95 12.25 9.25 -0.51
CA LYS A 95 12.32 8.84 -1.92
C LYS A 95 13.46 7.85 -2.16
N LEU A 96 14.65 8.10 -1.60
CA LEU A 96 15.79 7.19 -1.72
C LEU A 96 15.51 5.82 -1.10
N VAL A 97 14.88 5.76 0.07
CA VAL A 97 14.47 4.50 0.71
C VAL A 97 13.48 3.74 -0.19
N VAL A 98 12.51 4.43 -0.77
CA VAL A 98 11.54 3.81 -1.69
C VAL A 98 12.23 3.29 -2.96
N GLN A 99 13.17 4.05 -3.53
CA GLN A 99 13.95 3.62 -4.69
C GLN A 99 14.79 2.38 -4.39
N ARG A 100 15.54 2.37 -3.28
CA ARG A 100 16.32 1.20 -2.84
C ARG A 100 15.45 -0.04 -2.67
N LYS A 101 14.31 0.08 -1.97
CA LYS A 101 13.35 -1.03 -1.83
C LYS A 101 12.78 -1.50 -3.16
N ARG A 102 12.68 -0.64 -4.16
CA ARG A 102 12.24 -1.02 -5.50
C ARG A 102 13.34 -1.79 -6.23
N GLU A 103 14.58 -1.32 -6.17
CA GLU A 103 15.74 -1.98 -6.76
C GLU A 103 15.96 -3.37 -6.14
N GLU A 104 15.91 -3.48 -4.81
CA GLU A 104 16.02 -4.76 -4.08
C GLU A 104 14.95 -5.76 -4.54
N ARG A 105 13.69 -5.31 -4.69
CA ARG A 105 12.61 -6.16 -5.23
C ARG A 105 12.89 -6.61 -6.66
N MET A 106 13.33 -5.70 -7.53
CA MET A 106 13.67 -6.05 -8.91
C MET A 106 14.79 -7.09 -8.97
N VAL A 107 15.81 -6.98 -8.12
CA VAL A 107 16.90 -7.96 -8.03
C VAL A 107 16.38 -9.32 -7.56
N MET A 108 15.54 -9.34 -6.51
CA MET A 108 14.92 -10.56 -6.01
C MET A 108 14.05 -11.24 -7.09
N ASP A 109 13.18 -10.46 -7.73
CA ASP A 109 12.28 -10.95 -8.77
C ASP A 109 13.07 -11.52 -9.93
N ASN A 110 14.12 -10.83 -10.39
CA ASN A 110 15.00 -11.32 -11.45
C ASN A 110 15.68 -12.65 -11.07
N ALA A 111 16.16 -12.78 -9.84
CA ALA A 111 16.74 -14.04 -9.35
C ALA A 111 15.70 -15.17 -9.32
N LEU A 112 14.48 -14.89 -8.89
CA LEU A 112 13.38 -15.85 -8.90
C LEU A 112 13.03 -16.30 -10.33
N HIS A 113 12.90 -15.36 -11.28
CA HIS A 113 12.64 -15.68 -12.68
C HIS A 113 13.75 -16.56 -13.28
N GLN A 114 15.01 -16.29 -12.96
CA GLN A 114 16.14 -17.13 -13.37
C GLN A 114 16.03 -18.55 -12.80
N GLN A 115 15.69 -18.69 -11.52
CA GLN A 115 15.48 -20.01 -10.91
C GLN A 115 14.32 -20.78 -11.54
N ILE A 116 13.19 -20.11 -11.81
CA ILE A 116 12.04 -20.71 -12.49
C ILE A 116 12.43 -21.16 -13.90
N ALA A 117 13.13 -20.32 -14.66
CA ALA A 117 13.60 -20.66 -15.99
C ALA A 117 14.56 -21.87 -15.97
N GLN A 118 15.51 -21.91 -15.01
CA GLN A 118 16.42 -23.04 -14.84
C GLN A 118 15.67 -24.34 -14.51
N LYS A 119 14.71 -24.29 -13.58
CA LYS A 119 13.87 -25.45 -13.23
C LYS A 119 13.08 -25.95 -14.43
N HIS A 120 12.48 -25.05 -15.19
CA HIS A 120 11.73 -25.41 -16.38
C HIS A 120 12.61 -26.09 -17.44
N VAL A 121 13.84 -25.61 -17.66
CA VAL A 121 14.79 -26.27 -18.57
C VAL A 121 15.17 -27.66 -18.06
N GLN A 122 15.44 -27.81 -16.75
CA GLN A 122 15.75 -29.11 -16.16
C GLN A 122 14.58 -30.10 -16.27
N GLU A 123 13.35 -29.64 -16.05
CA GLU A 123 12.15 -30.44 -16.20
C GLU A 123 11.96 -30.90 -17.65
N GLN A 124 12.14 -30.01 -18.63
CA GLN A 124 12.09 -30.40 -20.05
C GLN A 124 13.16 -31.43 -20.42
N LEU A 125 14.37 -31.33 -19.86
CA LEU A 125 15.41 -32.33 -20.07
C LEU A 125 15.01 -33.68 -19.47
N ARG A 126 14.50 -33.71 -18.23
CA ARG A 126 14.02 -34.94 -17.59
C ARG A 126 12.90 -35.61 -18.40
N MET A 127 11.92 -34.85 -18.87
CA MET A 127 10.84 -35.40 -19.70
C MET A 127 11.36 -36.01 -21.02
N ARG A 128 12.40 -35.41 -21.61
CA ARG A 128 13.04 -35.97 -22.83
C ARG A 128 13.83 -37.25 -22.51
N ASP A 129 14.54 -37.27 -21.40
CA ASP A 129 15.32 -38.42 -20.95
C ASP A 129 14.39 -39.60 -20.59
N GLU A 130 13.29 -39.33 -19.89
CA GLU A 130 12.23 -40.30 -19.59
C GLU A 130 11.62 -40.87 -20.87
N ALA A 131 11.23 -40.01 -21.82
CA ALA A 131 10.70 -40.48 -23.10
C ALA A 131 11.72 -41.31 -23.90
N ALA A 132 13.01 -40.95 -23.85
CA ALA A 132 14.07 -41.72 -24.50
C ALA A 132 14.31 -43.07 -23.80
N PHE A 133 14.22 -43.10 -22.48
CA PHE A 133 14.30 -44.33 -21.69
C PHE A 133 13.14 -45.27 -22.03
N ASP A 134 11.90 -44.76 -22.03
CA ASP A 134 10.71 -45.53 -22.37
C ASP A 134 10.82 -46.13 -23.76
N GLN A 135 11.27 -45.37 -24.76
CA GLN A 135 11.49 -45.88 -26.12
C GLN A 135 12.51 -47.02 -26.17
N ARG A 136 13.60 -46.94 -25.39
CA ARG A 136 14.59 -48.02 -25.31
C ARG A 136 14.00 -49.24 -24.60
N HIS A 137 13.28 -49.02 -23.52
CA HIS A 137 12.60 -50.06 -22.76
C HIS A 137 11.58 -50.83 -23.63
N PHE A 138 10.77 -50.12 -24.41
CA PHE A 138 9.83 -50.75 -25.35
C PHE A 138 10.53 -51.58 -26.43
N LYS A 139 11.72 -51.15 -26.91
CA LYS A 139 12.50 -51.95 -27.86
C LYS A 139 13.01 -53.24 -27.24
N VAL A 140 13.49 -53.20 -25.99
CA VAL A 140 13.92 -54.39 -25.26
C VAL A 140 12.75 -55.32 -25.02
N LEU A 141 11.62 -54.82 -24.51
CA LEU A 141 10.41 -55.62 -24.32
C LEU A 141 9.94 -56.29 -25.62
N ALA A 142 10.00 -55.58 -26.75
CA ALA A 142 9.61 -56.17 -28.04
C ALA A 142 10.57 -57.29 -28.49
N GLN A 143 11.86 -57.21 -28.15
CA GLN A 143 12.84 -58.27 -28.40
C GLN A 143 12.59 -59.47 -27.48
N GLU A 144 12.39 -59.23 -26.18
CA GLU A 144 12.06 -60.26 -25.20
C GLU A 144 10.75 -60.99 -25.57
N ASP A 145 9.73 -60.25 -26.01
CA ASP A 145 8.47 -60.82 -26.49
C ASP A 145 8.69 -61.73 -27.71
N LEU A 146 9.57 -61.34 -28.63
CA LEU A 146 9.90 -62.16 -29.80
C LEU A 146 10.62 -63.45 -29.37
N GLU A 147 11.60 -63.36 -28.47
CA GLU A 147 12.33 -64.51 -27.93
C GLU A 147 11.39 -65.46 -27.18
N PHE A 148 10.48 -64.91 -26.37
CA PHE A 148 9.47 -65.68 -25.66
C PHE A 148 8.53 -66.41 -26.63
N GLN A 149 8.08 -65.74 -27.71
CA GLN A 149 7.26 -66.38 -28.73
C GLN A 149 8.01 -67.51 -29.44
N MET A 150 9.28 -67.32 -29.78
CA MET A 150 10.11 -68.37 -30.39
C MET A 150 10.25 -69.58 -29.46
N TYR A 151 10.54 -69.34 -28.18
CA TYR A 151 10.63 -70.40 -27.17
C TYR A 151 9.29 -71.13 -26.99
N ALA A 152 8.19 -70.39 -26.84
CA ALA A 152 6.85 -70.94 -26.65
C ALA A 152 6.44 -71.83 -27.84
N LYS A 153 6.78 -71.42 -29.07
CA LYS A 153 6.57 -72.24 -30.26
C LYS A 153 7.35 -73.55 -30.18
N GLY A 154 8.63 -73.51 -29.80
CA GLY A 154 9.44 -74.73 -29.63
C GLY A 154 8.87 -75.70 -28.58
N VAL A 155 8.28 -75.19 -27.49
CA VAL A 155 7.60 -76.01 -26.48
C VAL A 155 6.33 -76.66 -27.04
N ILE A 156 5.56 -75.94 -27.87
CA ILE A 156 4.38 -76.48 -28.55
C ILE A 156 4.80 -77.58 -29.51
N ASP A 157 5.77 -77.32 -30.38
CA ASP A 157 6.28 -78.26 -31.37
C ASP A 157 6.78 -79.55 -30.68
N ALA A 158 7.57 -79.42 -29.59
CA ALA A 158 8.04 -80.58 -28.82
C ALA A 158 6.92 -81.36 -28.11
N ALA A 159 5.83 -80.70 -27.71
CA ALA A 159 4.67 -81.35 -27.13
C ALA A 159 3.81 -82.08 -28.18
N GLU A 160 3.75 -81.55 -29.41
CA GLU A 160 3.14 -82.19 -30.57
C GLU A 160 3.92 -83.46 -30.95
N ASP A 161 5.25 -83.37 -31.04
CA ASP A 161 6.13 -84.52 -31.30
C ASP A 161 5.97 -85.62 -30.24
N ALA A 162 5.72 -85.23 -28.99
CA ALA A 162 5.47 -86.16 -27.88
C ALA A 162 4.01 -86.68 -27.81
N ASN A 163 3.15 -86.37 -28.78
CA ASN A 163 1.72 -86.71 -28.82
C ASN A 163 0.93 -86.30 -27.55
N ARG A 164 1.27 -85.16 -26.95
CA ARG A 164 0.55 -84.58 -25.80
C ARG A 164 -0.52 -83.59 -26.28
N ASN A 165 -1.52 -83.33 -25.43
CA ASN A 165 -2.56 -82.35 -25.77
C ASN A 165 -2.00 -80.91 -25.79
N THR A 166 -1.88 -80.33 -26.99
CA THR A 166 -1.31 -78.99 -27.21
C THR A 166 -2.35 -77.87 -27.30
N ILE A 167 -3.65 -78.20 -27.28
CA ILE A 167 -4.76 -77.23 -27.40
C ILE A 167 -4.65 -76.08 -26.39
N PRO A 168 -4.34 -76.31 -25.09
CA PRO A 168 -4.19 -75.22 -24.12
C PRO A 168 -3.03 -74.28 -24.44
N LEU A 169 -1.90 -74.83 -24.91
CA LEU A 169 -0.69 -74.06 -25.23
C LEU A 169 -0.88 -73.24 -26.50
N GLN A 170 -1.48 -73.82 -27.54
CA GLN A 170 -1.83 -73.10 -28.76
C GLN A 170 -2.83 -71.97 -28.50
N ARG A 171 -3.79 -72.19 -27.59
CA ARG A 171 -4.74 -71.15 -27.17
C ARG A 171 -4.02 -69.99 -26.47
N GLY A 172 -3.08 -70.29 -25.57
CA GLY A 172 -2.25 -69.29 -24.91
C GLY A 172 -1.33 -68.54 -25.89
N PHE A 173 -0.70 -69.24 -26.82
CA PHE A 173 0.20 -68.65 -27.82
C PHE A 173 -0.52 -67.70 -28.77
N ARG A 174 -1.69 -68.08 -29.30
CA ARG A 174 -2.51 -67.20 -30.17
C ARG A 174 -3.04 -65.97 -29.45
N GLN A 175 -3.26 -66.08 -28.15
CA GLN A 175 -3.68 -64.97 -27.32
C GLN A 175 -2.48 -64.15 -26.80
N GLY A 176 -1.24 -64.63 -26.87
CA GLY A 176 -0.10 -63.93 -26.31
C GLY A 176 -0.20 -63.67 -24.79
N ILE A 177 0.73 -62.87 -24.26
CA ILE A 177 0.75 -62.50 -22.84
C ILE A 177 -0.52 -61.67 -22.53
N GLY A 178 -1.48 -62.27 -21.81
CA GLY A 178 -2.67 -61.56 -21.31
C GLY A 178 -3.88 -61.47 -22.26
N LEU A 179 -4.24 -62.58 -22.93
CA LEU A 179 -5.55 -62.80 -23.61
C LEU A 179 -5.79 -62.12 -24.98
N GLY A 180 -4.77 -61.63 -25.68
CA GLY A 180 -4.87 -61.35 -27.13
C GLY A 180 -4.33 -60.02 -27.62
N LEU A 181 -3.83 -59.15 -26.73
CA LEU A 181 -3.82 -57.70 -27.01
C LEU A 181 -2.59 -56.99 -26.44
N GLY A 182 -1.40 -57.35 -26.93
CA GLY A 182 -0.15 -56.55 -26.90
C GLY A 182 0.36 -56.00 -25.55
N PRO A 183 1.55 -55.38 -25.54
CA PRO A 183 2.09 -54.76 -24.33
C PRO A 183 1.28 -53.53 -23.89
N ILE A 184 1.25 -53.30 -22.57
CA ILE A 184 0.45 -52.26 -21.92
C ILE A 184 1.16 -50.91 -22.06
N SER A 185 0.72 -50.05 -22.98
CA SER A 185 1.15 -48.65 -23.03
C SER A 185 0.39 -47.82 -21.98
N GLY A 186 1.06 -47.38 -20.90
CA GLY A 186 0.51 -46.37 -19.98
C GLY A 186 -0.55 -46.85 -18.98
N GLY A 187 -0.52 -48.12 -18.57
CA GLY A 187 -1.33 -48.66 -17.46
C GLY A 187 -2.82 -48.89 -17.75
N ILE A 188 -3.41 -48.32 -18.81
CA ILE A 188 -4.79 -48.56 -19.23
C ILE A 188 -4.83 -49.02 -20.69
N ARG A 189 -5.42 -50.20 -20.92
CA ARG A 189 -5.49 -50.88 -22.22
C ARG A 189 -6.40 -50.12 -23.21
N ALA A 190 -5.95 -49.95 -24.45
CA ALA A 190 -6.63 -49.15 -25.48
C ALA A 190 -8.05 -49.63 -25.87
N ASN A 191 -8.36 -50.92 -25.72
CA ASN A 191 -9.70 -51.47 -26.00
C ASN A 191 -10.75 -51.17 -24.92
N TYR A 192 -10.37 -50.52 -23.81
CA TYR A 192 -11.27 -50.12 -22.72
C TYR A 192 -11.67 -48.65 -22.77
N LEU A 193 -11.24 -47.91 -23.79
CA LEU A 193 -11.68 -46.53 -23.99
C LEU A 193 -12.93 -46.51 -24.88
N VAL A 194 -14.09 -46.46 -24.23
CA VAL A 194 -15.29 -45.91 -24.87
C VAL A 194 -14.96 -44.47 -25.26
N PRO A 195 -15.28 -43.99 -26.48
CA PRO A 195 -15.23 -42.56 -26.79
C PRO A 195 -16.35 -41.84 -26.01
N GLY A 196 -16.15 -41.67 -24.70
CA GLY A 196 -17.13 -41.12 -23.77
C GLY A 196 -16.58 -41.07 -22.34
N ALA A 197 -16.96 -40.03 -21.59
CA ALA A 197 -16.36 -39.62 -20.31
C ALA A 197 -16.60 -40.56 -19.10
N ARG A 198 -16.98 -41.83 -19.31
CA ARG A 198 -17.24 -42.78 -18.23
C ARG A 198 -16.42 -44.05 -18.45
N HIS A 199 -15.46 -44.27 -17.55
CA HIS A 199 -14.58 -45.43 -17.53
C HIS A 199 -15.32 -46.65 -16.94
N CYS A 200 -16.10 -47.34 -17.76
CA CYS A 200 -16.77 -48.59 -17.36
C CYS A 200 -16.26 -49.76 -18.22
N GLN A 201 -15.98 -50.89 -17.57
CA GLN A 201 -15.47 -52.12 -18.19
C GLN A 201 -16.64 -52.90 -18.82
N LEU A 202 -16.61 -53.16 -20.14
CA LEU A 202 -17.63 -53.98 -20.81
C LEU A 202 -17.24 -55.47 -20.79
N PRO A 203 -18.18 -56.41 -20.56
CA PRO A 203 -17.98 -57.82 -20.84
C PRO A 203 -17.87 -58.06 -22.35
N GLU A 204 -16.93 -58.92 -22.74
CA GLU A 204 -16.62 -59.22 -24.13
C GLU A 204 -17.72 -60.12 -24.76
N TYR A 205 -18.59 -59.55 -25.60
CA TYR A 205 -19.50 -60.32 -26.44
C TYR A 205 -18.96 -60.36 -27.87
N VAL A 206 -18.25 -61.43 -28.23
CA VAL A 206 -17.81 -61.67 -29.60
C VAL A 206 -18.92 -62.43 -30.34
N ASN A 207 -19.77 -61.70 -31.06
CA ASN A 207 -20.59 -62.27 -32.12
C ASN A 207 -20.13 -61.67 -33.46
N CYS A 208 -19.87 -62.52 -34.44
CA CYS A 208 -19.38 -62.16 -35.78
C CYS A 208 -20.24 -61.10 -36.49
N THR A 209 -21.53 -61.03 -36.19
CA THR A 209 -22.47 -60.02 -36.72
C THR A 209 -22.30 -58.62 -36.12
N ALA A 210 -21.74 -58.47 -34.92
CA ALA A 210 -21.52 -57.17 -34.30
C ALA A 210 -20.33 -56.40 -34.92
N CYS A 211 -19.33 -57.13 -35.43
CA CYS A 211 -18.17 -56.55 -36.11
C CYS A 211 -18.56 -55.85 -37.43
N ASP A 212 -19.52 -56.40 -38.17
CA ASP A 212 -19.99 -55.81 -39.43
C ASP A 212 -20.84 -54.55 -39.19
N MET A 213 -21.64 -54.52 -38.12
CA MET A 213 -22.42 -53.33 -37.74
C MET A 213 -21.53 -52.15 -37.28
N GLY A 214 -20.41 -52.41 -36.62
CA GLY A 214 -19.44 -51.38 -36.23
C GLY A 214 -18.76 -50.72 -37.44
N ARG A 215 -18.46 -51.49 -38.49
CA ARG A 215 -17.89 -50.99 -39.75
C ARG A 215 -18.86 -50.08 -40.50
N LEU A 216 -20.14 -50.46 -40.58
CA LEU A 216 -21.18 -49.68 -41.26
C LEU A 216 -21.45 -48.34 -40.55
N ASN A 217 -21.47 -48.34 -39.21
CA ASN A 217 -21.64 -47.11 -38.43
C ASN A 217 -20.44 -46.16 -38.51
N ARG A 218 -19.21 -46.67 -38.68
CA ARG A 218 -18.01 -45.83 -38.89
C ARG A 218 -18.08 -45.08 -40.23
N ILE A 219 -18.52 -45.76 -41.30
CA ILE A 219 -18.72 -45.14 -42.63
C ILE A 219 -19.85 -44.10 -42.58
N ALA A 220 -20.91 -44.34 -41.83
CA ALA A 220 -22.01 -43.38 -41.66
C ALA A 220 -21.63 -42.12 -40.84
N GLN A 221 -20.68 -42.24 -39.90
CA GLN A 221 -20.22 -41.10 -39.09
C GLN A 221 -19.24 -40.17 -39.82
N GLU A 222 -18.56 -40.62 -40.87
CA GLU A 222 -17.61 -39.79 -41.63
C GLU A 222 -18.30 -38.78 -42.57
N GLN A 223 -19.58 -39.00 -42.92
CA GLN A 223 -20.32 -38.13 -43.85
C GLN A 223 -21.21 -37.06 -43.20
N SER A 224 -21.27 -36.97 -41.87
CA SER A 224 -22.04 -35.92 -41.19
C SER A 224 -21.10 -34.97 -40.42
N PRO A 225 -21.06 -33.66 -40.74
CA PRO A 225 -20.35 -32.71 -39.89
C PRO A 225 -21.09 -32.65 -38.54
N ARG A 226 -20.41 -33.03 -37.45
CA ARG A 226 -20.94 -32.95 -36.08
C ARG A 226 -21.19 -31.50 -35.70
N THR A 227 -22.38 -30.98 -36.01
CA THR A 227 -22.89 -29.75 -35.40
C THR A 227 -23.01 -29.98 -33.90
N ARG A 228 -22.13 -29.34 -33.13
CA ARG A 228 -22.22 -29.28 -31.66
C ARG A 228 -23.55 -28.59 -31.31
N LEU A 229 -24.51 -29.37 -30.79
CA LEU A 229 -25.59 -28.84 -29.98
C LEU A 229 -24.97 -28.37 -28.66
N GLY A 230 -24.60 -27.09 -28.61
CA GLY A 230 -24.19 -26.43 -27.38
C GLY A 230 -25.42 -26.20 -26.50
N PHE A 231 -25.48 -26.89 -25.37
CA PHE A 231 -26.27 -26.44 -24.23
C PHE A 231 -25.35 -25.66 -23.29
N THR A 232 -25.55 -24.36 -23.23
CA THR A 232 -25.03 -23.49 -22.17
C THR A 232 -25.99 -23.53 -20.98
N TRP A 233 -25.45 -23.76 -19.79
CA TRP A 233 -25.97 -23.27 -18.51
C TRP A 233 -24.84 -22.55 -17.80
#